data_AF-D0LG79-F1
#
_entry.id   AF-D0LG79-F1
#
_cell.length_a   1.000
_cell.length_b   1.000
_cell.length_c   1.000
_cell.angle_alpha   90.00
_cell.angle_beta   90.00
_cell.angle_gamma   90.00
#
_symmetry.space_group_name_H-M   'P 1'
#
loop_
_entity.id
_entity.type
_entity.pdbx_description
1 polymer ?
#
loop_
_entity_poly.entity_id
_entity_poly.type
_entity_poly.pdbx_seq_one_letter_code
_entity_poly.pdbx_strand_id
1 'polypeptide(L)'
;MRLRTCIILLLLVSLLAACKTTSTSAPSDTTTEPPPAATDPTEVPDEEAPTASGDTDTPQPADKLPTQGQPCPEGTCAEGMSCLGYYGIAGAQGPRFTSCEIPCAGDPQGCPDGQSCITIADGPGQVCRAQ
;
A
#
# COMPACT_ATOMS: atom_id res chain seq x y z
N MET A 1 -34.65 39.46 1.18
CA MET A 1 -33.44 38.71 1.61
C MET A 1 -33.72 37.53 2.55
N ARG A 2 -34.77 37.56 3.39
CA ARG A 2 -35.05 36.48 4.37
C ARG A 2 -35.46 35.12 3.78
N LEU A 3 -36.04 35.10 2.58
CA LEU A 3 -36.50 33.85 1.94
C LEU A 3 -35.35 32.99 1.38
N ARG A 4 -34.27 33.63 0.91
CA ARG A 4 -33.08 32.92 0.38
C ARG A 4 -32.30 32.22 1.49
N THR A 5 -32.25 32.82 2.68
CA THR A 5 -31.56 32.24 3.84
C THR A 5 -32.27 31.00 4.40
N CYS A 6 -33.61 30.97 4.37
CA CYS A 6 -34.38 29.78 4.79
C CYS A 6 -34.18 28.58 3.85
N ILE A 7 -34.09 28.80 2.53
CA ILE A 7 -33.91 27.72 1.55
C ILE A 7 -32.53 27.07 1.71
N ILE A 8 -31.48 27.87 1.94
CA ILE A 8 -30.12 27.37 2.16
C ILE A 8 -30.03 26.56 3.46
N LEU A 9 -30.69 27.02 4.54
CA LEU A 9 -30.70 26.29 5.81
C LEU A 9 -31.48 24.96 5.70
N LEU A 10 -32.60 24.94 4.98
CA LEU A 10 -33.38 23.71 4.74
C LEU A 10 -32.62 22.68 3.89
N LEU A 11 -31.86 23.12 2.88
CA LEU A 11 -31.01 22.23 2.07
C LEU A 11 -29.84 21.64 2.88
N LEU A 12 -29.21 22.44 3.75
CA LEU A 12 -28.13 21.98 4.63
C LEU A 12 -28.62 20.95 5.66
N VAL A 13 -29.80 21.15 6.26
CA VAL A 13 -30.37 20.17 7.22
C VAL A 13 -30.81 18.88 6.51
N SER A 14 -31.25 18.96 5.25
CA SER A 14 -31.65 17.78 4.46
C SER A 14 -30.44 16.91 4.05
N LEU A 15 -29.26 17.52 3.79
CA LEU A 15 -28.05 16.78 3.43
C LEU A 15 -27.46 15.98 4.60
N LEU A 16 -27.61 16.44 5.84
CA LEU A 16 -27.07 15.73 7.02
C LEU A 16 -27.90 14.49 7.43
N ALA A 17 -29.12 14.31 6.91
CA ALA A 17 -30.00 13.20 7.29
C ALA A 17 -29.86 11.93 6.42
N ALA A 18 -29.07 11.96 5.34
CA ALA A 18 -29.01 10.88 4.35
C ALA A 18 -27.91 9.82 4.57
N CYS A 19 -27.02 9.97 5.56
CA CYS A 19 -25.99 8.95 5.86
C CYS A 19 -26.38 8.07 7.05
N LYS A 20 -27.62 7.57 7.08
CA LYS A 20 -28.02 6.50 8.00
C LYS A 20 -28.21 5.20 7.22
N THR A 21 -27.31 4.26 7.54
CA THR A 21 -27.46 2.79 7.46
C THR A 21 -27.67 2.15 6.09
N THR A 22 -26.59 1.51 5.60
CA THR A 22 -26.70 0.14 5.06
C THR A 22 -25.40 -0.62 5.34
N SER A 23 -25.34 -1.25 6.52
CA SER A 23 -24.34 -2.29 6.78
C SER A 23 -24.83 -3.55 6.07
N THR A 24 -24.40 -3.74 4.82
CA THR A 24 -24.65 -4.95 4.05
C THR A 24 -23.78 -6.06 4.62
N SER A 25 -24.39 -6.94 5.41
CA SER A 25 -23.85 -8.25 5.75
C SER A 25 -23.74 -9.08 4.46
N ALA A 26 -22.52 -9.45 4.08
CA ALA A 26 -22.27 -10.39 2.99
C ALA A 26 -22.78 -11.80 3.37
N PRO A 27 -23.41 -12.55 2.46
CA PRO A 27 -23.70 -13.96 2.67
C PRO A 27 -22.39 -14.76 2.61
N SER A 28 -22.14 -15.56 3.65
CA SER A 28 -21.13 -16.61 3.62
C SER A 28 -21.67 -17.78 2.79
N ASP A 29 -21.41 -17.77 1.48
CA ASP A 29 -21.52 -18.98 0.66
C ASP A 29 -20.23 -19.79 0.82
N THR A 30 -20.25 -20.67 1.82
CA THR A 30 -19.31 -21.77 1.94
C THR A 30 -19.70 -22.83 0.91
N THR A 31 -19.19 -22.70 -0.31
CA THR A 31 -19.12 -23.83 -1.24
C THR A 31 -17.96 -24.71 -0.81
N THR A 32 -18.27 -25.75 -0.05
CA THR A 32 -17.40 -26.91 0.15
C THR A 32 -17.34 -27.67 -1.18
N GLU A 33 -16.40 -27.30 -2.03
CA GLU A 33 -15.96 -28.13 -3.14
C GLU A 33 -15.05 -29.25 -2.58
N PRO A 34 -15.33 -30.54 -2.86
CA PRO A 34 -14.44 -31.62 -2.47
C PRO A 34 -13.10 -31.48 -3.20
N PRO A 35 -11.95 -31.65 -2.52
CA PRO A 35 -10.65 -31.54 -3.16
C PRO A 35 -10.53 -32.58 -4.29
N PRO A 36 -10.01 -32.22 -5.47
CA PRO A 36 -9.62 -33.21 -6.46
C PRO A 36 -8.57 -34.15 -5.84
N ALA A 37 -8.76 -35.44 -6.11
CA ALA A 37 -7.91 -36.52 -5.65
C ALA A 37 -6.43 -36.21 -5.90
N ALA A 38 -5.63 -36.44 -4.87
CA ALA A 38 -4.18 -36.33 -4.87
C ALA A 38 -3.57 -37.08 -6.07
N THR A 39 -3.11 -36.34 -7.07
CA THR A 39 -2.02 -36.80 -7.93
C THR A 39 -0.72 -36.39 -7.25
N ASP A 40 -0.05 -37.42 -6.72
CA ASP A 40 1.39 -37.60 -6.57
C ASP A 40 2.25 -36.34 -6.83
N PRO A 41 2.89 -35.73 -5.81
CA PRO A 41 3.86 -34.70 -6.04
C PRO A 41 5.11 -35.34 -6.64
N THR A 42 5.26 -35.16 -7.96
CA THR A 42 6.55 -35.15 -8.64
C THR A 42 7.54 -34.39 -7.77
N GLU A 43 8.59 -35.09 -7.37
CA GLU A 43 9.84 -34.60 -6.80
C GLU A 43 10.25 -33.29 -7.50
N VAL A 44 9.94 -32.17 -6.88
CA VAL A 44 10.50 -30.87 -7.29
C VAL A 44 11.98 -30.94 -6.96
N PRO A 45 12.89 -30.80 -7.94
CA PRO A 45 14.31 -30.66 -7.65
C PRO A 45 14.50 -29.53 -6.64
N ASP A 46 15.46 -29.68 -5.73
CA ASP A 46 16.03 -28.61 -4.90
C ASP A 46 16.40 -27.42 -5.81
N GLU A 47 15.43 -26.55 -6.08
CA GLU A 47 15.62 -25.30 -6.77
C GLU A 47 16.20 -24.34 -5.73
N GLU A 48 17.52 -24.17 -5.81
CA GLU A 48 18.32 -23.23 -5.04
C GLU A 48 17.50 -21.98 -4.71
N ALA A 49 17.37 -21.70 -3.41
CA ALA A 49 16.75 -20.49 -2.91
C ALA A 49 17.20 -19.31 -3.80
N PRO A 50 16.29 -18.44 -4.28
CA PRO A 50 16.70 -17.27 -5.03
C PRO A 50 17.63 -16.50 -4.12
N THR A 51 18.92 -16.56 -4.44
CA THR A 51 19.92 -15.65 -3.92
C THR A 51 19.34 -14.30 -4.27
N ALA A 52 18.83 -13.60 -3.26
CA ALA A 52 18.43 -12.21 -3.35
C ALA A 52 19.57 -11.55 -4.11
N SER A 53 19.31 -11.26 -5.38
CA SER A 53 20.29 -10.66 -6.27
C SER A 53 20.47 -9.28 -5.68
N GLY A 54 21.46 -9.20 -4.78
CA GLY A 54 22.02 -7.97 -4.28
C GLY A 54 22.47 -7.26 -5.53
N ASP A 55 21.61 -6.35 -5.99
CA ASP A 55 21.92 -5.37 -6.99
C ASP A 55 23.25 -4.76 -6.55
N THR A 56 24.23 -4.94 -7.41
CA THR A 56 25.63 -4.62 -7.20
C THR A 56 25.74 -3.33 -6.41
N ASP A 57 26.26 -3.45 -5.17
CA ASP A 57 26.65 -2.39 -4.26
C ASP A 57 27.69 -1.51 -4.97
N THR A 58 27.21 -0.71 -5.92
CA THR A 58 27.96 0.37 -6.52
C THR A 58 27.97 1.42 -5.43
N PRO A 59 29.12 1.75 -4.84
CA PRO A 59 29.18 2.69 -3.74
C PRO A 59 28.54 4.01 -4.18
N GLN A 60 27.30 4.23 -3.76
CA GLN A 60 26.60 5.48 -4.00
C GLN A 60 27.45 6.55 -3.30
N PRO A 61 27.88 7.62 -4.01
CA PRO A 61 28.67 8.65 -3.37
C PRO A 61 27.96 9.11 -2.10
N ALA A 62 28.68 9.05 -0.97
CA ALA A 62 28.13 9.22 0.38
C ALA A 62 27.36 10.53 0.61
N ASP A 63 27.46 11.47 -0.33
CA ASP A 63 26.77 12.76 -0.29
C ASP A 63 25.32 12.73 -0.82
N LYS A 64 24.87 11.62 -1.44
CA LYS A 64 23.50 11.50 -1.96
C LYS A 64 22.64 10.60 -1.08
N LEU A 65 21.66 11.22 -0.41
CA LEU A 65 20.59 10.53 0.30
C LEU A 65 19.78 9.64 -0.66
N PRO A 66 19.28 8.47 -0.19
CA PRO A 66 18.48 7.57 -1.01
C PRO A 66 17.19 8.23 -1.49
N THR A 67 16.83 7.92 -2.72
CA THR A 67 15.66 8.44 -3.43
C THR A 67 14.47 7.49 -3.35
N GLN A 68 13.33 7.89 -3.90
CA GLN A 68 12.08 7.14 -3.81
C GLN A 68 12.25 5.69 -4.30
N GLY A 69 11.77 4.73 -3.50
CA GLY A 69 11.89 3.30 -3.74
C GLY A 69 13.25 2.68 -3.38
N GLN A 70 14.28 3.47 -3.06
CA GLN A 70 15.57 2.93 -2.61
C GLN A 70 15.53 2.52 -1.13
N PRO A 71 16.35 1.54 -0.71
CA PRO A 71 16.52 1.18 0.69
C PRO A 71 17.04 2.33 1.56
N CYS A 72 16.64 2.34 2.83
CA CYS A 72 17.07 3.34 3.82
C CYS A 72 17.43 2.70 5.16
N PRO A 73 18.47 1.86 5.22
CA PRO A 73 18.84 1.13 6.44
C PRO A 73 19.20 2.07 7.61
N GLU A 74 19.64 3.30 7.31
CA GLU A 74 20.00 4.34 8.28
C GLU A 74 18.82 5.23 8.68
N GLY A 75 17.63 5.00 8.11
CA GLY A 75 16.42 5.78 8.39
C GLY A 75 16.37 7.15 7.73
N THR A 76 17.33 7.47 6.85
CA THR A 76 17.45 8.76 6.16
C THR A 76 17.04 8.64 4.70
N CYS A 77 16.35 9.66 4.19
CA CYS A 77 15.85 9.74 2.81
C CYS A 77 16.02 11.16 2.27
N ALA A 78 15.95 11.31 0.95
CA ALA A 78 15.82 12.61 0.32
C ALA A 78 14.61 13.41 0.86
N GLU A 79 14.63 14.73 0.66
CA GLU A 79 13.62 15.65 1.17
C GLU A 79 12.19 15.25 0.71
N GLY A 80 11.22 15.41 1.61
CA GLY A 80 9.81 15.10 1.35
C GLY A 80 9.46 13.61 1.39
N MET A 81 10.41 12.73 1.73
CA MET A 81 10.21 11.29 1.85
C MET A 81 10.31 10.81 3.30
N SER A 82 9.73 9.65 3.58
CA SER A 82 9.84 8.93 4.84
C SER A 82 10.48 7.57 4.61
N CYS A 83 11.38 7.17 5.50
CA CYS A 83 11.88 5.80 5.51
C CYS A 83 10.84 4.87 6.14
N LEU A 84 10.13 4.11 5.31
CA LEU A 84 9.07 3.21 5.74
C LEU A 84 9.63 1.79 5.89
N GLY A 85 9.30 1.15 7.01
CA GLY A 85 9.64 -0.24 7.26
C GLY A 85 8.45 -1.16 7.01
N TYR A 86 8.66 -2.27 6.31
CA TYR A 86 7.62 -3.24 5.99
C TYR A 86 8.14 -4.67 6.01
N TYR A 87 7.21 -5.62 5.99
CA TYR A 87 7.51 -7.04 5.81
C TYR A 87 6.98 -7.46 4.45
N GLY A 88 7.72 -8.30 3.75
CA GLY A 88 7.23 -8.91 2.52
C GLY A 88 6.16 -9.98 2.79
N ILE A 89 5.92 -10.85 1.81
CA ILE A 89 4.90 -11.90 1.87
C ILE A 89 5.03 -12.85 3.08
N ALA A 90 6.25 -13.04 3.61
CA ALA A 90 6.50 -13.84 4.79
C ALA A 90 6.03 -13.19 6.12
N GLY A 91 5.58 -11.94 6.07
CA GLY A 91 5.16 -11.18 7.24
C GLY A 91 6.26 -11.05 8.29
N ALA A 92 5.87 -10.95 9.57
CA ALA A 92 6.80 -10.74 10.68
C ALA A 92 7.78 -11.92 10.93
N GLN A 93 7.54 -13.09 10.33
CA GLN A 93 8.47 -14.23 10.38
C GLN A 93 9.63 -14.08 9.37
N GLY A 94 9.49 -13.16 8.40
CA GLY A 94 10.50 -12.86 7.40
C GLY A 94 11.41 -11.69 7.78
N PRO A 95 12.34 -11.34 6.87
CA PRO A 95 13.16 -10.15 7.01
C PRO A 95 12.29 -8.88 6.99
N ARG A 96 12.70 -7.88 7.76
CA ARG A 96 12.16 -6.52 7.69
C ARG A 96 12.90 -5.74 6.62
N PHE A 97 12.17 -5.11 5.72
CA PHE A 97 12.70 -4.23 4.68
C PHE A 97 12.47 -2.76 5.03
N THR A 98 13.21 -1.88 4.38
CA THR A 98 13.02 -0.43 4.46
C THR A 98 13.07 0.16 3.05
N SER A 99 12.27 1.20 2.79
CA SER A 99 12.38 1.99 1.57
C SER A 99 11.99 3.45 1.80
N CYS A 100 12.59 4.36 1.03
CA CYS A 100 12.22 5.77 1.00
C CYS A 100 10.95 5.95 0.17
N GLU A 101 9.88 6.44 0.79
CA GLU A 101 8.58 6.57 0.14
C GLU A 101 7.89 7.89 0.48
N ILE A 102 6.89 8.25 -0.30
CA ILE A 102 6.00 9.37 -0.03
C ILE A 102 4.64 8.78 0.37
N PRO A 103 4.30 8.75 1.67
CA PRO A 103 3.02 8.19 2.13
C PRO A 103 1.86 9.10 1.74
N CYS A 104 0.78 8.52 1.21
CA CYS A 104 -0.39 9.27 0.74
C CYS A 104 -1.69 8.93 1.45
N ALA A 105 -1.72 7.87 2.28
CA ALA A 105 -2.91 7.47 3.07
C ALA A 105 -4.23 7.34 2.27
N GLY A 106 -4.14 7.08 0.96
CA GLY A 106 -5.29 6.97 0.07
C GLY A 106 -5.78 8.30 -0.52
N ASP A 107 -5.10 9.41 -0.25
CA ASP A 107 -5.41 10.70 -0.85
C ASP A 107 -4.81 10.80 -2.28
N PRO A 108 -5.63 10.83 -3.34
CA PRO A 108 -5.15 10.97 -4.70
C PRO A 108 -4.49 12.33 -4.98
N GLN A 109 -4.76 13.35 -4.15
CA GLN A 109 -4.12 14.68 -4.26
C GLN A 109 -2.88 14.82 -3.36
N GLY A 110 -2.59 13.81 -2.53
CA GLY A 110 -1.44 13.82 -1.63
C GLY A 110 -0.10 13.55 -2.31
N CYS A 111 -0.10 13.23 -3.60
CA CYS A 111 1.09 12.89 -4.37
C CYS A 111 1.60 14.07 -5.22
N PRO A 112 2.94 14.22 -5.36
CA PRO A 112 3.52 15.18 -6.30
C PRO A 112 3.04 14.96 -7.73
N ASP A 113 3.16 16.01 -8.56
CA ASP A 113 2.79 15.95 -9.97
C ASP A 113 3.44 14.77 -10.70
N GLY A 114 2.64 14.08 -11.51
CA GLY A 114 3.08 12.88 -12.25
C GLY A 114 3.11 11.60 -11.42
N GLN A 115 2.63 11.63 -10.17
CA GLN A 115 2.47 10.43 -9.34
C GLN A 115 1.02 10.20 -8.93
N SER A 116 0.69 8.96 -8.57
CA SER A 116 -0.60 8.57 -8.00
C SER A 116 -0.40 7.77 -6.71
N CYS A 117 -1.38 7.87 -5.81
CA CYS A 117 -1.42 7.09 -4.59
C CYS A 117 -1.84 5.65 -4.90
N ILE A 118 -0.95 4.69 -4.65
CA ILE A 118 -1.21 3.25 -4.86
C ILE A 118 -0.95 2.47 -3.57
N THR A 119 -1.56 1.28 -3.46
CA THR A 119 -1.28 0.33 -2.37
C THR A 119 -0.34 -0.77 -2.84
N ILE A 120 0.78 -0.96 -2.13
CA ILE A 120 1.69 -2.08 -2.33
C ILE A 120 1.43 -3.11 -1.22
N ALA A 121 0.87 -4.27 -1.59
CA ALA A 121 0.37 -5.28 -0.65
C ALA A 121 1.46 -5.87 0.27
N ASP A 122 2.58 -6.28 -0.31
CA ASP A 122 3.75 -6.84 0.41
C ASP A 122 4.83 -5.78 0.65
N GLY A 123 4.39 -4.54 0.85
CA GLY A 123 5.22 -3.37 0.74
C GLY A 123 4.92 -2.30 1.79
N PRO A 124 5.36 -1.07 1.55
CA PRO A 124 5.18 0.06 2.47
C PRO A 124 3.72 0.55 2.63
N GLY A 125 2.74 -0.15 2.04
CA GLY A 125 1.34 0.23 2.08
C GLY A 125 0.98 1.28 1.02
N GLN A 126 0.29 2.34 1.43
CA GLN A 126 -0.21 3.39 0.54
C GLN A 126 0.83 4.49 0.29
N VAL A 127 1.43 4.49 -0.89
CA VAL A 127 2.53 5.38 -1.27
C VAL A 127 2.32 5.97 -2.67
N CYS A 128 2.95 7.11 -2.94
CA CYS A 128 2.98 7.70 -4.27
C CYS A 128 3.91 6.92 -5.21
N ARG A 129 3.51 6.75 -6.47
CA ARG A 129 4.35 6.20 -7.55
C ARG A 129 4.06 6.90 -8.87
N ALA A 130 5.07 6.99 -9.73
CA ALA A 130 4.88 7.39 -11.12
C ALA A 130 3.97 6.38 -11.84
N GLN A 131 3.03 6.88 -12.64
CA GLN A 131 2.07 6.10 -13.44
C GLN A 131 2.18 6.46 -14.92
#